data_AF-A0A349D7Z0-F1
#
_entry.id   AF-A0A349D7Z0-F1
#
_cell.length_a   1.000
_cell.length_b   1.000
_cell.length_c   1.000
_cell.angle_alpha   90.00
_cell.angle_beta   90.00
_cell.angle_gamma   90.00
#
_symmetry.space_group_name_H-M   'P 1'
#
loop_
_entity.id
_entity.type
_entity.pdbx_description
1 polymer ?
#
loop_
_entity_poly.entity_id
_entity_poly.type
_entity_poly.pdbx_seq_one_letter_code
_entity_poly.pdbx_strand_id
1 'polypeptide(L)'
;MHIDAEEIKEKYGQGRLIFEYFGELTQELVPFLFERIEKNLAGEEHVLNKVRRIAKICLEILQNTLHYQDRHELPPEVRKSLLLIYAKDGQFFIISGNSIQKANLLKLHGRLSKANRLKASELEKVYLQILDEDELRSDGAGLGIIEIMRNSQNKFRYEFFDLQEEISFFLLECLVGRDKSRETLEIIPTAETPMVHLNAPKGIMSLSGRSIPHNAISFYRPILEWFDDYLAEAQEHTEITVKLEYLNTSSSKCLLELLKKAEQIVEGSRSVEVKWYFESGDDDMQEVGEDYALIVNLPFEFVEVQQI
;
A
#
# COMPACT_ATOMS: atom_id res chain seq x y z
N MET A 1 27.23 -14.53 -19.72
CA MET A 1 27.49 -13.74 -18.49
C MET A 1 27.12 -14.61 -17.28
N HIS A 2 27.85 -14.57 -16.17
CA HIS A 2 27.36 -15.18 -14.93
C HIS A 2 26.58 -14.10 -14.17
N ILE A 3 25.31 -14.33 -13.84
CA ILE A 3 24.60 -13.49 -12.88
C ILE A 3 25.12 -13.86 -11.50
N ASP A 4 25.79 -12.90 -10.85
CA ASP A 4 26.24 -12.96 -9.46
C ASP A 4 25.26 -12.17 -8.57
N ALA A 5 24.82 -12.80 -7.49
CA ALA A 5 23.95 -12.16 -6.53
C ALA A 5 24.65 -10.99 -5.82
N GLU A 6 25.96 -11.07 -5.57
CA GLU A 6 26.72 -9.99 -4.94
C GLU A 6 26.80 -8.76 -5.84
N GLU A 7 27.07 -8.94 -7.14
CA GLU A 7 27.07 -7.82 -8.10
C GLU A 7 25.71 -7.12 -8.18
N ILE A 8 24.60 -7.90 -8.13
CA ILE A 8 23.25 -7.33 -8.09
C ILE A 8 23.04 -6.56 -6.77
N LYS A 9 23.46 -7.12 -5.63
CA LYS A 9 23.34 -6.44 -4.33
C LYS A 9 24.14 -5.14 -4.28
N GLU A 10 25.35 -5.11 -4.84
CA GLU A 10 26.18 -3.91 -4.92
C GLU A 10 25.56 -2.84 -5.84
N LYS A 11 25.04 -3.25 -7.01
CA LYS A 11 24.51 -2.32 -8.00
C LYS A 11 23.11 -1.77 -7.63
N TYR A 12 22.26 -2.60 -7.04
CA TYR A 12 20.84 -2.28 -6.82
C TYR A 12 20.43 -2.18 -5.36
N GLY A 13 21.21 -2.73 -4.43
CA GLY A 13 20.88 -2.71 -3.01
C GLY A 13 20.85 -1.29 -2.45
N GLN A 14 19.78 -0.98 -1.71
CA GLN A 14 19.61 0.35 -1.10
C GLN A 14 19.14 0.22 0.35
N GLY A 15 19.99 0.58 1.30
CA GLY A 15 19.66 0.55 2.74
C GLY A 15 19.94 -0.81 3.37
N ARG A 16 19.15 -1.18 4.38
CA ARG A 16 19.34 -2.43 5.14
C ARG A 16 18.68 -3.60 4.43
N LEU A 17 19.41 -4.68 4.23
CA LEU A 17 18.88 -5.93 3.70
C LEU A 17 17.95 -6.59 4.74
N ILE A 18 16.72 -6.86 4.34
CA ILE A 18 15.69 -7.52 5.16
C ILE A 18 15.59 -9.00 4.80
N PHE A 19 15.65 -9.30 3.51
CA PHE A 19 15.50 -10.66 3.00
C PHE A 19 16.34 -10.81 1.74
N GLU A 20 16.99 -11.96 1.62
CA GLU A 20 17.63 -12.38 0.39
C GLU A 20 17.30 -13.85 0.08
N TYR A 21 17.15 -14.12 -1.21
CA TYR A 21 17.08 -15.44 -1.76
C TYR A 21 17.70 -15.43 -3.16
N PHE A 22 18.55 -16.41 -3.42
CA PHE A 22 19.13 -16.65 -4.74
C PHE A 22 19.24 -18.15 -4.95
N GLY A 23 18.73 -18.65 -6.07
CA GLY A 23 18.76 -20.06 -6.40
C GLY A 23 17.60 -20.50 -7.29
N GLU A 24 17.43 -21.81 -7.40
CA GLU A 24 16.30 -22.42 -8.10
C GLU A 24 15.05 -22.40 -7.23
N LEU A 25 13.99 -21.76 -7.74
CA LEU A 25 12.70 -21.72 -7.09
C LEU A 25 11.87 -22.95 -7.46
N THR A 26 11.32 -23.62 -6.45
CA THR A 26 10.40 -24.75 -6.62
C THR A 26 9.08 -24.47 -5.91
N GLN A 27 8.00 -25.16 -6.31
CA GLN A 27 6.68 -25.05 -5.68
C GLN A 27 6.75 -25.33 -4.17
N GLU A 28 7.59 -26.29 -3.76
CA GLU A 28 7.78 -26.67 -2.36
C GLU A 28 8.46 -25.58 -1.53
N LEU A 29 9.31 -24.74 -2.15
CA LEU A 29 10.04 -23.68 -1.45
C LEU A 29 9.19 -22.44 -1.17
N VAL A 30 8.12 -22.19 -1.94
CA VAL A 30 7.32 -20.96 -1.83
C VAL A 30 6.76 -20.73 -0.42
N PRO A 31 6.11 -21.71 0.24
CA PRO A 31 5.57 -21.50 1.58
C PRO A 31 6.66 -21.12 2.59
N PHE A 32 7.84 -21.75 2.51
CA PHE A 32 8.96 -21.46 3.40
C PHE A 32 9.57 -20.07 3.17
N LEU A 33 9.74 -19.68 1.90
CA LEU A 33 10.22 -18.34 1.58
C LEU A 33 9.23 -17.28 2.03
N PHE A 34 7.93 -17.52 1.83
CA PHE A 34 6.86 -16.61 2.25
C PHE A 34 6.82 -16.43 3.76
N GLU A 35 6.82 -17.51 4.54
CA GLU A 35 6.89 -17.45 6.01
C GLU A 35 8.13 -16.68 6.49
N ARG A 36 9.28 -16.91 5.84
CA ARG A 36 10.52 -16.21 6.18
C ARG A 36 10.46 -14.71 5.84
N ILE A 37 9.79 -14.33 4.75
CA ILE A 37 9.54 -12.92 4.40
C ILE A 37 8.67 -12.28 5.48
N GLU A 38 7.55 -12.89 5.85
CA GLU A 38 6.66 -12.36 6.88
C GLU A 38 7.38 -12.19 8.22
N LYS A 39 8.15 -13.20 8.63
CA LYS A 39 8.92 -13.14 9.88
C LYS A 39 9.98 -12.04 9.86
N ASN A 40 10.71 -11.87 8.76
CA ASN A 40 11.73 -10.83 8.65
C ASN A 40 11.12 -9.42 8.60
N LEU A 41 9.94 -9.28 7.99
CA LEU A 41 9.19 -8.03 7.94
C LEU A 41 8.49 -7.70 9.28
N ALA A 42 8.12 -8.70 10.08
CA ALA A 42 7.50 -8.48 11.38
C ALA A 42 8.40 -7.74 12.38
N GLY A 43 9.73 -7.83 12.20
CA GLY A 43 10.70 -7.03 12.96
C GLY A 43 10.69 -5.53 12.61
N GLU A 44 9.97 -5.12 11.56
CA GLU A 44 9.82 -3.73 11.12
C GLU A 44 8.55 -3.09 11.71
N GLU A 45 8.34 -3.30 13.02
CA GLU A 45 7.14 -3.19 13.88
C GLU A 45 6.15 -2.03 13.65
N HIS A 46 6.42 -1.09 12.75
CA HIS A 46 5.70 0.16 12.63
C HIS A 46 4.61 0.24 11.55
N VAL A 47 4.44 -0.75 10.64
CA VAL A 47 3.34 -0.67 9.65
C VAL A 47 2.82 -2.04 9.16
N LEU A 48 1.92 -2.68 9.92
CA LEU A 48 1.28 -3.97 9.58
C LEU A 48 0.68 -4.02 8.16
N ASN A 49 0.09 -2.92 7.68
CA ASN A 49 -0.50 -2.84 6.35
C ASN A 49 0.58 -2.86 5.24
N LYS A 50 1.72 -2.18 5.44
CA LYS A 50 2.86 -2.25 4.50
C LYS A 50 3.46 -3.65 4.48
N VAL A 51 3.59 -4.31 5.62
CA VAL A 51 4.09 -5.71 5.70
C VAL A 51 3.22 -6.65 4.87
N ARG A 52 1.89 -6.61 5.06
CA ARG A 52 0.95 -7.41 4.26
C ARG A 52 1.05 -7.12 2.77
N ARG A 53 1.21 -5.84 2.40
CA ARG A 53 1.36 -5.39 1.01
C ARG A 53 2.64 -5.93 0.37
N ILE A 54 3.77 -5.86 1.09
CA ILE A 54 5.06 -6.40 0.64
C ILE A 54 4.96 -7.92 0.51
N ALA A 55 4.43 -8.61 1.51
CA ALA A 55 4.23 -10.06 1.48
C ALA A 55 3.39 -10.48 0.26
N LYS A 56 2.29 -9.76 -0.01
CA LYS A 56 1.43 -9.98 -1.19
C LYS A 56 2.18 -9.78 -2.51
N ILE A 57 2.97 -8.71 -2.63
CA ILE A 57 3.83 -8.47 -3.81
C ILE A 57 4.83 -9.63 -3.99
N CYS A 58 5.50 -10.04 -2.92
CA CYS A 58 6.48 -11.12 -2.98
C CYS A 58 5.83 -12.45 -3.38
N LEU A 59 4.65 -12.78 -2.85
CA LEU A 59 3.91 -13.97 -3.24
C LEU A 59 3.61 -13.98 -4.75
N GLU A 60 3.12 -12.85 -5.27
CA GLU A 60 2.83 -12.70 -6.69
C GLU A 60 4.09 -12.83 -7.56
N ILE A 61 5.21 -12.26 -7.13
CA ILE A 61 6.52 -12.42 -7.80
C ILE A 61 6.96 -13.89 -7.84
N LEU A 62 6.86 -14.60 -6.70
CA LEU A 62 7.25 -16.00 -6.59
C LEU A 62 6.37 -16.88 -7.49
N GLN A 63 5.05 -16.67 -7.48
CA GLN A 63 4.10 -17.41 -8.32
C GLN A 63 4.34 -17.13 -9.81
N ASN A 64 4.57 -15.86 -10.20
CA ASN A 64 4.88 -15.51 -11.58
C ASN A 64 6.16 -16.17 -12.07
N THR A 65 7.18 -16.24 -11.20
CA THR A 65 8.45 -16.91 -11.52
C THR A 65 8.23 -18.40 -11.78
N LEU A 66 7.51 -19.09 -10.89
CA LEU A 66 7.20 -20.51 -11.04
C LEU A 66 6.35 -20.81 -12.28
N HIS A 67 5.24 -20.09 -12.44
CA HIS A 67 4.35 -20.26 -13.60
C HIS A 67 5.08 -20.06 -14.92
N TYR A 68 6.02 -19.09 -14.97
CA TYR A 68 6.84 -18.89 -16.15
C TYR A 68 7.79 -20.07 -16.39
N GLN A 69 8.50 -20.54 -15.36
CA GLN A 69 9.44 -21.67 -15.44
C GLN A 69 8.75 -22.96 -15.88
N ASP A 70 7.57 -23.25 -15.34
CA ASP A 70 6.79 -24.45 -15.65
C ASP A 70 6.22 -24.39 -17.07
N ARG A 71 5.62 -23.27 -17.48
CA ARG A 71 5.00 -23.12 -18.81
C ARG A 71 6.00 -23.19 -19.97
N HIS A 72 7.23 -22.73 -19.75
CA HIS A 72 8.26 -22.65 -20.79
C HIS A 72 9.32 -23.75 -20.66
N GLU A 73 9.11 -24.72 -19.75
CA GLU A 73 9.96 -25.90 -19.56
C GLU A 73 11.45 -25.55 -19.51
N LEU A 74 11.80 -24.47 -18.80
CA LEU A 74 13.18 -24.04 -18.70
C LEU A 74 14.03 -25.18 -18.10
N PRO A 75 15.21 -25.50 -18.65
CA PRO A 75 16.08 -26.50 -18.05
C PRO A 75 16.52 -26.11 -16.63
N PRO A 76 16.52 -27.03 -15.64
CA PRO A 76 16.87 -26.71 -14.25
C PRO A 76 18.20 -25.96 -14.08
N GLU A 77 19.20 -26.30 -14.89
CA GLU A 77 20.53 -25.67 -14.87
C GLU A 77 20.53 -24.17 -15.22
N VAL A 78 19.48 -23.68 -15.88
CA VAL A 78 19.28 -22.26 -16.17
C VAL A 78 18.20 -21.62 -15.32
N ARG A 79 17.53 -22.36 -14.41
CA ARG A 79 16.50 -21.80 -13.51
C ARG A 79 17.14 -21.03 -12.36
N LYS A 80 17.59 -19.81 -12.65
CA LYS A 80 18.00 -18.86 -11.61
C LYS A 80 16.85 -17.94 -11.24
N SER A 81 16.63 -17.78 -9.94
CA SER A 81 15.70 -16.84 -9.33
C SER A 81 16.42 -16.03 -8.24
N LEU A 82 16.03 -14.77 -8.09
CA LEU A 82 16.53 -13.82 -7.11
C LEU A 82 15.34 -13.10 -6.49
N LEU A 83 15.35 -12.95 -5.17
CA LEU A 83 14.46 -12.03 -4.46
C LEU A 83 15.24 -11.35 -3.33
N LEU A 84 15.34 -10.03 -3.41
CA LEU A 84 15.96 -9.19 -2.40
C LEU A 84 14.92 -8.18 -1.91
N ILE A 85 14.89 -7.96 -0.60
CA ILE A 85 14.06 -6.92 0.03
C ILE A 85 14.99 -6.08 0.88
N TYR A 86 15.03 -4.78 0.58
CA TYR A 86 15.73 -3.80 1.40
C TYR A 86 14.74 -2.83 2.04
N ALA A 87 15.12 -2.27 3.19
CA ALA A 87 14.44 -1.16 3.83
C ALA A 87 15.36 0.06 3.92
N LYS A 88 14.84 1.22 3.54
CA LYS A 88 15.53 2.51 3.62
C LYS A 88 14.51 3.63 3.78
N ASP A 89 14.71 4.51 4.76
CA ASP A 89 13.91 5.73 4.97
C ASP A 89 12.38 5.48 4.98
N GLY A 90 11.93 4.40 5.65
CA GLY A 90 10.50 4.02 5.73
C GLY A 90 9.92 3.42 4.44
N GLN A 91 10.75 3.18 3.43
CA GLN A 91 10.42 2.55 2.16
C GLN A 91 11.06 1.17 2.03
N PHE A 92 10.41 0.31 1.25
CA PHE A 92 10.93 -1.01 0.92
C PHE A 92 11.25 -1.11 -0.58
N PHE A 93 12.41 -1.65 -0.89
CA PHE A 93 12.89 -1.88 -2.25
C PHE A 93 12.89 -3.39 -2.50
N ILE A 94 11.99 -3.84 -3.36
CA ILE A 94 11.86 -5.24 -3.73
C ILE A 94 12.53 -5.40 -5.09
N ILE A 95 13.58 -6.22 -5.14
CA ILE A 95 14.30 -6.56 -6.37
C ILE A 95 14.08 -8.05 -6.59
N SER A 96 13.41 -8.39 -7.69
CA SER A 96 13.24 -9.77 -8.10
C SER A 96 13.91 -10.02 -9.43
N GLY A 97 14.43 -11.22 -9.64
CA GLY A 97 14.89 -11.60 -10.97
C GLY A 97 14.68 -13.07 -11.24
N ASN A 98 14.48 -13.39 -12.51
CA ASN A 98 14.34 -14.77 -12.95
C ASN A 98 14.86 -14.94 -14.38
N SER A 99 15.26 -16.17 -14.68
CA SER A 99 15.67 -16.53 -16.03
C SER A 99 14.46 -16.56 -16.97
N ILE A 100 14.66 -16.06 -18.19
CA ILE A 100 13.62 -15.88 -19.21
C ILE A 100 14.17 -16.23 -20.59
N GLN A 101 13.33 -16.78 -21.46
CA GLN A 101 13.68 -17.05 -22.86
C GLN A 101 13.71 -15.72 -23.64
N LYS A 102 14.70 -15.52 -24.49
CA LYS A 102 14.85 -14.30 -25.29
C LYS A 102 13.62 -14.00 -26.16
N ALA A 103 12.98 -15.04 -26.68
CA ALA A 103 11.74 -14.94 -27.45
C ALA A 103 10.61 -14.20 -26.70
N ASN A 104 10.61 -14.23 -25.37
CA ASN A 104 9.56 -13.63 -24.54
C ASN A 104 9.86 -12.20 -24.08
N LEU A 105 11.07 -11.69 -24.32
CA LEU A 105 11.48 -10.35 -23.87
C LEU A 105 10.60 -9.25 -24.44
N LEU A 106 10.28 -9.31 -25.73
CA LEU A 106 9.46 -8.30 -26.40
C LEU A 106 8.02 -8.28 -25.85
N LYS A 107 7.44 -9.47 -25.61
CA LYS A 107 6.11 -9.61 -25.01
C LYS A 107 6.08 -9.05 -23.58
N LEU A 108 7.08 -9.40 -22.76
CA LEU A 108 7.19 -8.91 -21.38
C LEU A 108 7.43 -7.40 -21.32
N HIS A 109 8.34 -6.88 -22.14
CA HIS A 109 8.59 -5.43 -22.26
C HIS A 109 7.32 -4.67 -22.63
N GLY A 110 6.54 -5.17 -23.61
CA GLY A 110 5.25 -4.58 -23.99
C GLY A 110 4.26 -4.51 -22.82
N ARG A 111 4.21 -5.55 -21.97
CA ARG A 111 3.34 -5.59 -20.78
C ARG A 111 3.78 -4.60 -19.71
N LEU A 112 5.05 -4.61 -19.33
CA LEU A 112 5.61 -3.73 -18.30
C LEU A 112 5.54 -2.26 -18.72
N SER A 113 5.85 -1.96 -19.98
CA SER A 113 5.77 -0.60 -20.52
C SER A 113 4.32 -0.08 -20.58
N LYS A 114 3.35 -0.93 -20.94
CA LYS A 114 1.93 -0.58 -20.88
C LYS A 114 1.50 -0.29 -19.45
N ALA A 115 1.83 -1.17 -18.50
CA ALA A 115 1.49 -0.98 -17.09
C ALA A 115 2.08 0.34 -16.55
N ASN A 116 3.36 0.62 -16.81
CA ASN A 116 4.04 1.85 -16.35
C ASN A 116 3.44 3.16 -16.89
N ARG A 117 2.60 3.10 -17.93
CA ARG A 117 1.90 4.27 -18.50
C ARG A 117 0.53 4.53 -17.87
N LEU A 118 -0.05 3.56 -17.17
CA LEU A 118 -1.37 3.69 -16.56
C LEU A 118 -1.34 4.65 -15.38
N LYS A 119 -2.38 5.47 -15.26
CA LYS A 119 -2.67 6.23 -14.03
C LYS A 119 -3.35 5.33 -13.00
N ALA A 120 -3.29 5.72 -11.72
CA ALA A 120 -3.92 4.96 -10.63
C ALA A 120 -5.42 4.64 -10.87
N SER A 121 -6.19 5.62 -11.37
CA SER A 121 -7.62 5.44 -11.68
C SER A 121 -7.90 4.53 -12.88
N GLU A 122 -6.93 4.35 -13.77
CA GLU A 122 -7.03 3.44 -14.93
C GLU A 122 -6.61 2.02 -14.53
N LEU A 123 -5.65 1.91 -13.63
CA LEU A 123 -5.14 0.64 -13.09
C LEU A 123 -6.26 -0.16 -12.40
N GLU A 124 -7.15 0.52 -11.66
CA GLU A 124 -8.32 -0.11 -11.02
C GLU A 124 -9.29 -0.69 -12.05
N LYS A 125 -9.57 0.07 -13.12
CA LYS A 125 -10.48 -0.36 -14.18
C LYS A 125 -9.93 -1.57 -14.92
N VAL A 126 -8.63 -1.55 -15.25
CA VAL A 126 -7.95 -2.67 -15.91
C VAL A 126 -7.96 -3.91 -15.02
N TYR A 127 -7.75 -3.75 -13.71
CA TYR A 127 -7.82 -4.87 -12.76
C TYR A 127 -9.21 -5.52 -12.72
N LEU A 128 -10.27 -4.72 -12.60
CA LEU A 128 -11.66 -5.23 -12.60
C LEU A 128 -12.02 -5.93 -13.92
N GLN A 129 -11.58 -5.37 -15.05
CA GLN A 129 -11.79 -6.01 -16.37
C GLN A 129 -11.11 -7.38 -16.48
N ILE A 130 -9.87 -7.50 -15.98
CA ILE A 130 -9.14 -8.80 -15.99
C ILE A 130 -9.82 -9.81 -15.06
N LEU A 131 -10.47 -9.37 -13.97
CA LEU A 131 -11.22 -10.25 -13.09
C LEU A 131 -12.50 -10.81 -13.73
N ASP A 132 -13.14 -10.03 -14.61
CA ASP A 132 -14.39 -10.39 -15.28
C ASP A 132 -14.19 -11.26 -16.53
N GLU A 133 -13.01 -11.21 -17.18
CA GLU A 133 -12.72 -11.96 -18.41
C GLU A 133 -11.91 -13.24 -18.13
N ASP A 134 -12.57 -14.41 -18.14
CA ASP A 134 -11.96 -15.73 -17.88
C ASP A 134 -10.82 -16.10 -18.85
N GLU A 135 -10.85 -15.64 -20.11
CA GLU A 135 -9.78 -15.88 -21.09
C GLU A 135 -8.48 -15.13 -20.73
N LEU A 136 -8.56 -13.94 -20.13
CA LEU A 136 -7.37 -13.19 -19.71
C LEU A 136 -6.69 -13.76 -18.46
N ARG A 137 -7.43 -14.52 -17.64
CA ARG A 137 -6.85 -15.29 -16.51
C ARG A 137 -5.85 -16.34 -17.00
N SER A 138 -6.09 -16.92 -18.18
CA SER A 138 -5.28 -18.03 -18.72
C SER A 138 -3.83 -17.63 -19.05
N ASP A 139 -3.55 -16.35 -19.37
CA ASP A 139 -2.17 -15.91 -19.64
C ASP A 139 -1.39 -15.68 -18.32
N GLY A 140 -2.05 -15.58 -17.16
CA GLY A 140 -1.48 -15.56 -15.80
C GLY A 140 -0.65 -14.31 -15.47
N ALA A 141 0.28 -13.91 -16.34
CA ALA A 141 1.22 -12.83 -16.14
C ALA A 141 0.62 -11.41 -16.28
N GLY A 142 -0.61 -11.29 -16.78
CA GLY A 142 -1.30 -9.99 -16.92
C GLY A 142 -1.82 -9.46 -15.58
N LEU A 143 -2.43 -10.34 -14.79
CA LEU A 143 -3.00 -10.00 -13.49
C LEU A 143 -1.88 -9.70 -12.48
N GLY A 144 -0.83 -10.53 -12.46
CA GLY A 144 0.28 -10.37 -11.53
C GLY A 144 1.05 -9.05 -11.67
N ILE A 145 1.34 -8.62 -12.90
CA ILE A 145 1.99 -7.32 -13.14
C ILE A 145 1.12 -6.17 -12.65
N ILE A 146 -0.19 -6.23 -12.90
CA ILE A 146 -1.14 -5.20 -12.45
C ILE A 146 -1.28 -5.22 -10.93
N GLU A 147 -1.30 -6.40 -10.32
CA GLU A 147 -1.39 -6.59 -8.87
C GLU A 147 -0.14 -6.07 -8.16
N ILE A 148 1.05 -6.41 -8.65
CA ILE A 148 2.32 -5.86 -8.15
C ILE A 148 2.30 -4.33 -8.32
N MET A 149 1.80 -3.79 -9.44
CA MET A 149 1.76 -2.34 -9.68
C MET A 149 0.78 -1.63 -8.73
N ARG A 150 -0.40 -2.23 -8.48
CA ARG A 150 -1.40 -1.70 -7.54
C ARG A 150 -0.85 -1.65 -6.12
N ASN A 151 -0.18 -2.73 -5.70
CA ASN A 151 0.35 -2.83 -4.35
C ASN A 151 1.64 -2.00 -4.17
N SER A 152 2.43 -1.76 -5.22
CA SER A 152 3.64 -0.94 -5.13
C SER A 152 3.39 0.55 -5.28
N GLN A 153 2.35 0.92 -6.04
CA GLN A 153 1.97 2.30 -6.35
C GLN A 153 3.10 3.13 -6.99
N ASN A 154 4.10 2.44 -7.54
CA ASN A 154 5.24 3.02 -8.21
C ASN A 154 5.40 2.38 -9.59
N LYS A 155 6.11 3.10 -10.46
CA LYS A 155 6.50 2.56 -11.76
C LYS A 155 7.60 1.52 -11.57
N PHE A 156 7.55 0.46 -12.37
CA PHE A 156 8.60 -0.54 -12.42
C PHE A 156 9.86 0.01 -13.06
N ARG A 157 11.01 -0.26 -12.45
CA ARG A 157 12.28 -0.31 -13.16
C ARG A 157 12.58 -1.76 -13.49
N TYR A 158 13.10 -2.02 -14.67
CA TYR A 158 13.47 -3.37 -15.05
C TYR A 158 14.59 -3.37 -16.07
N GLU A 159 15.38 -4.44 -16.04
CA GLU A 159 16.52 -4.67 -16.93
C GLU A 159 16.54 -6.13 -17.40
N PHE A 160 17.15 -6.36 -18.56
CA PHE A 160 17.39 -7.69 -19.10
C PHE A 160 18.89 -7.88 -19.31
N PHE A 161 19.44 -8.98 -18.82
CA PHE A 161 20.85 -9.33 -18.96
C PHE A 161 21.01 -10.58 -19.80
N ASP A 162 21.89 -10.57 -20.79
CA ASP A 162 22.16 -11.77 -21.59
C ASP A 162 22.94 -12.81 -20.78
N LEU A 163 22.34 -13.98 -20.57
CA LEU A 163 22.96 -15.10 -19.87
C LEU A 163 23.65 -16.04 -20.85
N GLN A 164 22.88 -16.55 -21.81
CA GLN A 164 23.28 -17.52 -22.82
C GLN A 164 22.68 -17.17 -24.19
N GLU A 165 22.80 -18.05 -25.18
CA GLU A 165 22.32 -17.85 -26.54
C GLU A 165 20.81 -17.54 -26.56
N GLU A 166 19.99 -18.36 -25.90
CA GLU A 166 18.52 -18.24 -25.88
C GLU A 166 17.93 -17.75 -24.55
N ILE A 167 18.77 -17.54 -23.54
CA ILE A 167 18.34 -17.19 -22.18
C ILE A 167 18.89 -15.82 -21.78
N SER A 168 18.02 -15.00 -21.20
CA SER A 168 18.36 -13.76 -20.49
C SER A 168 17.90 -13.85 -19.04
N PHE A 169 18.42 -12.96 -18.19
CA PHE A 169 17.95 -12.75 -16.83
C PHE A 169 17.10 -11.48 -16.80
N PHE A 170 15.85 -11.61 -16.42
CA PHE A 170 14.97 -10.48 -16.18
C PHE A 170 15.13 -10.02 -14.74
N LEU A 171 15.35 -8.73 -14.54
CA LEU A 171 15.37 -8.09 -13.23
C LEU A 171 14.26 -7.05 -13.17
N LEU A 172 13.42 -7.13 -12.14
CA LEU A 172 12.36 -6.21 -11.83
C LEU A 172 12.65 -5.57 -10.48
N GLU A 173 12.60 -4.25 -10.45
CA GLU A 173 12.69 -3.47 -9.23
C GLU A 173 11.37 -2.73 -9.00
N CYS A 174 10.91 -2.85 -7.76
CA CYS A 174 9.65 -2.36 -7.28
C CYS A 174 9.90 -1.58 -5.98
N LEU A 175 9.47 -0.32 -5.96
CA LEU A 175 9.50 0.51 -4.76
C LEU A 175 8.15 0.42 -4.06
N VAL A 176 8.18 0.09 -2.79
CA VAL A 176 7.04 0.06 -1.89
C VAL A 176 7.30 1.10 -0.80
N GLY A 177 7.06 2.36 -1.14
CA GLY A 177 7.26 3.51 -0.24
C GLY A 177 5.95 4.20 0.14
N ARG A 178 6.03 5.31 0.89
CA ARG A 178 4.90 6.23 1.07
C ARG A 178 4.29 6.54 -0.29
N ASP A 179 3.01 6.26 -0.41
CA ASP A 179 2.22 6.65 -1.54
C ASP A 179 2.24 8.19 -1.62
N LYS A 180 2.85 8.77 -2.66
CA LYS A 180 2.76 10.23 -2.88
C LYS A 180 1.31 10.66 -3.13
N SER A 181 0.43 9.74 -3.55
CA SER A 181 -1.02 9.97 -3.60
C SER A 181 -1.74 9.71 -2.28
N ARG A 182 -1.04 9.29 -1.21
CA ARG A 182 -1.51 9.34 0.19
C ARG A 182 -0.79 10.39 1.02
N GLU A 183 0.03 11.28 0.45
CA GLU A 183 0.32 12.54 1.15
C GLU A 183 -0.97 13.29 1.42
N THR A 184 -1.96 13.15 0.52
CA THR A 184 -3.28 13.70 0.72
C THR A 184 -4.36 12.69 0.32
N LEU A 185 -5.31 12.39 1.21
CA LEU A 185 -6.53 11.66 0.87
C LEU A 185 -7.66 12.67 0.71
N GLU A 186 -8.29 12.68 -0.47
CA GLU A 186 -9.48 13.48 -0.75
C GLU A 186 -10.66 12.58 -1.12
N ILE A 187 -11.76 12.71 -0.40
CA ILE A 187 -13.04 12.09 -0.73
C ILE A 187 -14.05 13.22 -0.96
N ILE A 188 -14.64 13.23 -2.16
CA ILE A 188 -15.66 14.21 -2.55
C ILE A 188 -16.95 13.90 -1.77
N PRO A 189 -17.61 14.90 -1.17
CA PRO A 189 -18.84 14.70 -0.41
C PRO A 189 -19.99 14.24 -1.31
N THR A 190 -20.97 13.57 -0.70
CA THR A 190 -22.29 13.32 -1.30
C THR A 190 -23.38 13.83 -0.36
N ALA A 191 -24.65 13.64 -0.71
CA ALA A 191 -25.76 13.93 0.19
C ALA A 191 -25.73 13.11 1.50
N GLU A 192 -24.98 12.01 1.53
CA GLU A 192 -24.94 11.06 2.65
C GLU A 192 -23.53 10.84 3.21
N THR A 193 -22.48 11.33 2.54
CA THR A 193 -21.08 11.09 2.94
C THR A 193 -20.29 12.38 3.08
N PRO A 194 -19.39 12.47 4.06
CA PRO A 194 -18.69 13.70 4.33
C PRO A 194 -17.59 13.91 3.27
N MET A 195 -17.24 15.17 3.07
CA MET A 195 -15.96 15.52 2.47
C MET A 195 -14.87 15.09 3.44
N VAL A 196 -13.85 14.41 2.93
CA VAL A 196 -12.67 14.01 3.71
C VAL A 196 -11.45 14.59 3.04
N HIS A 197 -10.64 15.34 3.79
CA HIS A 197 -9.35 15.84 3.33
C HIS A 197 -8.31 15.62 4.43
N LEU A 198 -7.40 14.68 4.19
CA LEU A 198 -6.31 14.32 5.09
C LEU A 198 -5.00 14.68 4.41
N ASN A 199 -4.09 15.39 5.08
CA ASN A 199 -2.83 15.87 4.52
C ASN A 199 -1.68 15.52 5.47
N ALA A 200 -0.96 14.43 5.17
CA ALA A 200 0.13 13.93 6.00
C ALA A 200 1.31 14.90 6.11
N PRO A 201 1.81 15.55 5.04
CA PRO A 201 2.91 16.51 5.15
C PRO A 201 2.61 17.71 6.05
N LYS A 202 1.35 18.15 6.11
CA LYS A 202 0.93 19.27 6.97
C LYS A 202 0.43 18.82 8.35
N GLY A 203 0.18 17.54 8.54
CA GLY A 203 -0.50 17.02 9.73
C GLY A 203 -1.94 17.54 9.88
N ILE A 204 -2.62 17.88 8.77
CA ILE A 204 -3.97 18.46 8.80
C ILE A 204 -4.97 17.42 8.31
N MET A 205 -6.03 17.19 9.08
CA MET A 205 -7.10 16.25 8.74
C MET A 205 -8.45 16.91 8.95
N SER A 206 -9.38 16.66 8.04
CA SER A 206 -10.70 17.27 8.09
C SER A 206 -11.79 16.35 7.56
N LEU A 207 -12.91 16.30 8.30
CA LEU A 207 -14.15 15.66 7.88
C LEU A 207 -15.27 16.69 7.98
N SER A 208 -16.05 16.86 6.91
CA SER A 208 -17.12 17.88 6.89
C SER A 208 -18.36 17.46 6.11
N GLY A 209 -19.54 17.95 6.52
CA GLY A 209 -20.84 17.62 5.92
C GLY A 209 -21.56 16.49 6.66
N ARG A 210 -22.29 15.63 5.94
CA ARG A 210 -23.12 14.57 6.55
C ARG A 210 -22.40 13.22 6.55
N SER A 211 -22.47 12.48 7.65
CA SER A 211 -21.93 11.13 7.74
C SER A 211 -23.01 10.09 8.05
N ILE A 212 -23.78 9.78 7.01
CA ILE A 212 -24.88 8.80 7.02
C ILE A 212 -24.81 7.76 5.90
N PRO A 213 -23.63 7.22 5.50
CA PRO A 213 -23.54 6.20 4.48
C PRO A 213 -24.35 4.95 4.83
N HIS A 214 -24.93 4.32 3.81
CA HIS A 214 -25.54 2.99 3.93
C HIS A 214 -24.57 1.94 4.49
N ASN A 215 -23.27 2.05 4.15
CA ASN A 215 -22.21 1.19 4.70
C ASN A 215 -21.04 2.02 5.21
N ALA A 216 -21.12 2.46 6.47
CA ALA A 216 -20.08 3.24 7.13
C ALA A 216 -18.72 2.52 7.18
N ILE A 217 -18.70 1.21 7.42
CA ILE A 217 -17.46 0.43 7.49
C ILE A 217 -16.71 0.51 6.16
N SER A 218 -17.40 0.32 5.04
CA SER A 218 -16.77 0.40 3.72
C SER A 218 -16.29 1.82 3.38
N PHE A 219 -17.01 2.84 3.84
CA PHE A 219 -16.65 4.25 3.63
C PHE A 219 -15.42 4.66 4.45
N TYR A 220 -15.39 4.30 5.74
CA TYR A 220 -14.30 4.69 6.65
C TYR A 220 -13.07 3.79 6.55
N ARG A 221 -13.17 2.56 6.02
CA ARG A 221 -12.01 1.69 5.81
C ARG A 221 -10.83 2.38 5.11
N PRO A 222 -10.97 3.03 3.94
CA PRO A 222 -9.85 3.74 3.31
C PRO A 222 -9.30 4.91 4.16
N ILE A 223 -10.13 5.53 5.01
CA ILE A 223 -9.72 6.61 5.92
C ILE A 223 -8.86 6.05 7.05
N LEU A 224 -9.32 4.96 7.68
CA LEU A 224 -8.60 4.27 8.76
C LEU A 224 -7.29 3.64 8.26
N GLU A 225 -7.30 3.01 7.09
CA GLU A 225 -6.10 2.46 6.46
C GLU A 225 -5.08 3.56 6.12
N TRP A 226 -5.55 4.73 5.66
CA TRP A 226 -4.68 5.88 5.45
C TRP A 226 -4.07 6.39 6.76
N PHE A 227 -4.88 6.46 7.82
CA PHE A 227 -4.43 6.92 9.12
C PHE A 227 -3.40 5.98 9.75
N ASP A 228 -3.57 4.66 9.59
CA ASP A 228 -2.58 3.66 10.01
C ASP A 228 -1.21 3.90 9.38
N ASP A 229 -1.18 4.30 8.10
CA ASP A 229 0.07 4.66 7.42
C ASP A 229 0.66 5.98 7.96
N TYR A 230 -0.19 6.92 8.35
CA TYR A 230 0.23 8.21 8.91
C TYR A 230 0.85 8.06 10.31
N LEU A 231 0.34 7.16 11.16
CA LEU A 231 0.80 6.97 12.55
C LEU A 231 2.32 6.85 12.69
N ALA A 232 2.93 6.01 11.85
CA ALA A 232 4.37 5.73 11.92
C ALA A 232 5.24 6.97 11.64
N GLU A 233 4.69 7.93 10.91
CA GLU A 233 5.44 9.07 10.41
C GLU A 233 4.69 10.39 10.62
N ALA A 234 3.89 10.42 11.68
CA ALA A 234 3.08 11.56 12.07
C ALA A 234 3.97 12.78 12.29
N GLN A 235 3.44 13.96 11.92
CA GLN A 235 4.09 15.23 12.17
C GLN A 235 4.19 15.51 13.68
N GLU A 236 5.04 16.47 14.04
CA GLU A 236 5.18 16.94 15.42
C GLU A 236 3.83 17.47 15.98
N HIS A 237 3.01 18.03 15.10
CA HIS A 237 1.66 18.46 15.42
C HIS A 237 0.67 17.93 14.37
N THR A 238 -0.40 17.31 14.85
CA THR A 238 -1.53 16.84 14.02
C THR A 238 -2.81 17.54 14.45
N GLU A 239 -3.49 18.20 13.51
CA GLU A 239 -4.80 18.82 13.73
C GLU A 239 -5.88 17.97 13.05
N ILE A 240 -6.91 17.57 13.81
CA ILE A 240 -8.09 16.86 13.32
C ILE A 240 -9.30 17.77 13.47
N THR A 241 -9.82 18.27 12.35
CA THR A 241 -11.03 19.09 12.30
C THR A 241 -12.25 18.23 11.98
N VAL A 242 -13.27 18.27 12.83
CA VAL A 242 -14.57 17.63 12.60
C VAL A 242 -15.63 18.71 12.47
N LYS A 243 -16.29 18.77 11.31
CA LYS A 243 -17.33 19.74 10.92
C LYS A 243 -18.56 19.01 10.37
N LEU A 244 -19.14 18.13 11.18
CA LEU A 244 -20.25 17.29 10.72
C LEU A 244 -21.59 17.93 11.08
N GLU A 245 -22.52 17.96 10.12
CA GLU A 245 -23.91 18.38 10.35
C GLU A 245 -24.70 17.30 11.10
N TYR A 246 -24.39 16.04 10.82
CA TYR A 246 -25.07 14.89 11.38
C TYR A 246 -24.23 13.63 11.16
N LEU A 247 -24.23 12.72 12.14
CA LEU A 247 -23.64 11.39 12.00
C LEU A 247 -24.57 10.31 12.54
N ASN A 248 -24.69 9.21 11.80
CA ASN A 248 -25.43 8.05 12.30
C ASN A 248 -24.56 7.18 13.24
N THR A 249 -25.19 6.23 13.93
CA THR A 249 -24.53 5.35 14.91
C THR A 249 -23.37 4.54 14.31
N SER A 250 -23.46 4.09 13.05
CA SER A 250 -22.39 3.32 12.42
C SER A 250 -21.18 4.19 12.08
N SER A 251 -21.40 5.41 11.60
CA SER A 251 -20.34 6.39 11.35
C SER A 251 -19.71 6.90 12.64
N SER A 252 -20.50 7.07 13.70
CA SER A 252 -20.02 7.42 15.05
C SER A 252 -18.99 6.40 15.57
N LYS A 253 -19.26 5.10 15.40
CA LYS A 253 -18.29 4.06 15.78
C LYS A 253 -16.98 4.16 14.98
N CYS A 254 -17.06 4.40 13.68
CA CYS A 254 -15.88 4.53 12.83
C CYS A 254 -15.06 5.81 13.12
N LEU A 255 -15.73 6.93 13.40
CA LEU A 255 -15.07 8.17 13.80
C LEU A 255 -14.37 8.01 15.14
N LEU A 256 -15.01 7.36 16.12
CA LEU A 256 -14.37 7.05 17.39
C LEU A 256 -13.14 6.14 17.22
N GLU A 257 -13.19 5.17 16.29
CA GLU A 257 -12.02 4.34 15.97
C GLU A 257 -10.88 5.17 15.40
N LEU A 258 -11.16 6.15 14.53
CA LEU A 258 -10.17 7.08 14.00
C LEU A 258 -9.53 7.92 15.12
N LEU A 259 -10.33 8.46 16.04
CA LEU A 259 -9.84 9.25 17.18
C LEU A 259 -8.98 8.40 18.13
N LYS A 260 -9.37 7.15 18.40
CA LYS A 260 -8.56 6.20 19.18
C LYS A 260 -7.23 5.86 18.52
N LYS A 261 -7.18 5.79 17.19
CA LYS A 261 -5.90 5.67 16.48
C LYS A 261 -5.06 6.93 16.69
N ALA A 262 -5.66 8.12 16.64
CA ALA A 262 -4.94 9.37 16.84
C ALA A 262 -4.27 9.49 18.23
N GLU A 263 -4.83 8.88 19.27
CA GLU A 263 -4.17 8.80 20.60
C GLU A 263 -2.78 8.17 20.55
N GLN A 264 -2.56 7.21 19.64
CA GLN A 264 -1.27 6.52 19.49
C GLN A 264 -0.16 7.46 18.97
N ILE A 265 -0.53 8.62 18.41
CA ILE A 265 0.45 9.62 17.95
C ILE A 265 1.11 10.33 19.14
N VAL A 266 0.44 10.45 20.29
CA VAL A 266 0.86 11.28 21.44
C VAL A 266 2.10 10.71 22.16
N GLU A 267 2.75 9.70 21.60
CA GLU A 267 4.02 9.17 22.10
C GLU A 267 5.21 10.10 21.79
N GLY A 268 5.96 10.44 22.84
CA GLY A 268 7.18 11.25 22.73
C GLY A 268 6.91 12.77 22.69
N SER A 269 7.38 13.44 21.64
CA SER A 269 7.26 14.90 21.46
C SER A 269 6.17 15.31 20.47
N ARG A 270 5.32 14.38 20.05
CA ARG A 270 4.23 14.64 19.10
C ARG A 270 2.96 15.04 19.84
N SER A 271 2.16 15.89 19.20
CA SER A 271 0.88 16.37 19.72
C SER A 271 -0.23 16.17 18.70
N VAL A 272 -1.43 15.93 19.21
CA VAL A 272 -2.67 15.87 18.44
C VAL A 272 -3.66 16.85 19.06
N GLU A 273 -4.38 17.60 18.24
CA GLU A 273 -5.50 18.46 18.65
C GLU A 273 -6.73 18.13 17.82
N VAL A 274 -7.88 18.04 18.47
CA VAL A 274 -9.17 17.84 17.80
C VAL A 274 -9.97 19.14 17.86
N LYS A 275 -10.34 19.68 16.72
CA LYS A 275 -11.25 20.83 16.60
C LYS A 275 -12.63 20.34 16.24
N TRP A 276 -13.55 20.40 17.19
CA TRP A 276 -14.94 19.97 17.04
C TRP A 276 -15.83 21.18 16.79
N TYR A 277 -16.31 21.31 15.56
CA TYR A 277 -17.23 22.36 15.16
C TYR A 277 -18.68 21.86 15.22
N PHE A 278 -19.56 22.69 15.76
CA PHE A 278 -20.99 22.44 15.85
C PHE A 278 -21.77 23.73 15.57
N GLU A 279 -23.00 23.61 15.07
CA GLU A 279 -23.86 24.76 14.78
C GLU A 279 -24.49 25.31 16.07
N SER A 280 -24.65 26.63 16.14
CA SER A 280 -25.28 27.29 17.29
C SER A 280 -26.70 26.78 17.52
N GLY A 281 -26.94 26.21 18.70
CA GLY A 281 -28.22 25.58 19.07
C GLY A 281 -28.34 24.10 18.72
N ASP A 282 -27.29 23.47 18.18
CA ASP A 282 -27.20 22.01 18.00
C ASP A 282 -26.50 21.37 19.22
N ASP A 283 -27.24 21.30 20.33
CA ASP A 283 -26.76 20.72 21.59
C ASP A 283 -26.45 19.23 21.45
N ASP A 284 -27.16 18.51 20.56
CA ASP A 284 -26.96 17.08 20.30
C ASP A 284 -25.57 16.84 19.69
N MET A 285 -25.16 17.65 18.69
CA MET A 285 -23.83 17.54 18.07
C MET A 285 -22.70 17.97 19.01
N GLN A 286 -22.96 18.92 19.92
CA GLN A 286 -22.02 19.26 20.98
C GLN A 286 -21.83 18.08 21.94
N GLU A 287 -22.91 17.49 22.45
CA GLU A 287 -22.89 16.36 23.39
C GLU A 287 -22.09 15.17 22.82
N VAL A 288 -22.26 14.84 21.53
CA VAL A 288 -21.48 13.77 20.89
C VAL A 288 -19.97 14.05 20.91
N GLY A 289 -19.57 15.29 20.68
CA GLY A 289 -18.15 15.67 20.74
C GLY A 289 -17.60 15.59 22.17
N GLU A 290 -18.38 16.01 23.16
CA GLU A 290 -18.05 15.91 24.59
C GLU A 290 -17.91 14.43 25.02
N ASP A 291 -18.82 13.57 24.58
CA ASP A 291 -18.76 12.12 24.79
C ASP A 291 -17.46 11.53 24.24
N TYR A 292 -17.03 11.93 23.04
CA TYR A 292 -15.75 11.49 22.49
C TYR A 292 -14.57 11.98 23.32
N ALA A 293 -14.56 13.25 23.72
CA ALA A 293 -13.51 13.82 24.56
C ALA A 293 -13.37 13.12 25.93
N LEU A 294 -14.44 12.51 26.43
CA LEU A 294 -14.39 11.67 27.64
C LEU A 294 -13.82 10.26 27.38
N ILE A 295 -13.94 9.75 26.16
CA ILE A 295 -13.50 8.40 25.79
C ILE A 295 -12.03 8.38 25.34
N VAL A 296 -11.56 9.43 24.65
CA VAL A 296 -10.18 9.52 24.15
C VAL A 296 -9.39 10.59 24.90
N ASN A 297 -8.12 10.32 25.19
CA ASN A 297 -7.20 11.23 25.85
C ASN A 297 -6.53 12.18 24.85
N LEU A 298 -7.35 12.96 24.14
CA LEU A 298 -6.92 14.00 23.20
C LEU A 298 -7.46 15.36 23.66
N PRO A 299 -6.73 16.47 23.44
CA PRO A 299 -7.27 17.79 23.67
C PRO A 299 -8.31 18.13 22.59
N PHE A 300 -9.51 18.51 23.03
CA PHE A 300 -10.60 18.99 22.18
C PHE A 300 -10.76 20.51 22.33
N GLU A 301 -10.83 21.20 21.20
CA GLU A 301 -11.31 22.57 21.07
C GLU A 301 -12.71 22.54 20.47
N PHE A 302 -13.71 22.99 21.24
CA PHE A 302 -15.10 23.08 20.79
C PHE A 302 -15.35 24.46 20.20
N VAL A 303 -15.80 24.51 18.94
CA VAL A 303 -15.99 25.75 18.18
C VAL A 303 -17.42 25.86 17.68
N GLU A 304 -18.20 26.71 18.33
CA GLU A 304 -19.56 27.05 17.91
C GLU A 304 -19.54 27.97 16.68
N VAL A 305 -20.33 27.64 15.65
CA VAL A 305 -20.46 28.44 14.43
C VAL A 305 -21.93 28.70 14.09
N GLN A 306 -22.22 29.78 13.34
CA GLN A 306 -23.60 30.09 12.92
C GLN A 306 -24.16 29.10 11.90
N GLN A 307 -23.29 28.46 11.12
CA GLN A 307 -23.65 27.46 10.12
C GLN A 307 -22.40 26.65 9.76
N ILE A 308 -22.57 25.33 9.55
CA ILE A 308 -21.53 24.41 9.07
C ILE A 308 -21.53 24.35 7.54
#